data_AF-G0A739-F1
#
_entry.id   AF-G0A739-F1
#
_cell.length_a   1.000
_cell.length_b   1.000
_cell.length_c   1.000
_cell.angle_alpha   90.00
_cell.angle_beta   90.00
_cell.angle_gamma   90.00
#
_symmetry.space_group_name_H-M   'P 1'
#
loop_
_entity.id
_entity.type
_entity.pdbx_description
1 polymer ?
#
loop_
_entity_poly.entity_id
_entity_poly.type
_entity_poly.pdbx_seq_one_letter_code
_entity_poly.pdbx_strand_id
1 'polypeptide(L)' 'MQELEQLVEQMERGELSLEESLKSFERGIKLTRTCQQALQEAEQKVQILLEKNGQQSLEPFNDE' A
#
# COMPACT_ATOMS: atom_id res chain seq x y z
N MET A 1 10.08 16.18 -0.28
CA MET A 1 9.08 17.27 -0.16
C MET A 1 9.21 18.27 -1.30
N GLN A 2 10.42 18.70 -1.65
CA GLN A 2 10.65 19.66 -2.74
C GLN A 2 10.06 19.27 -4.11
N GLU A 3 10.13 17.99 -4.51
CA GLU A 3 9.50 17.55 -5.76
C GLU A 3 7.97 17.69 -5.76
N LEU A 4 7.33 17.48 -4.61
CA LEU A 4 5.88 17.61 -4.47
C LEU A 4 5.45 19.07 -4.53
N GLU A 5 6.22 19.96 -3.89
CA GLU A 5 5.98 21.41 -3.92
C GLU A 5 6.14 21.98 -5.33
N GLN A 6 7.17 21.55 -6.07
CA GLN A 6 7.36 21.97 -7.47
C GLN A 6 6.22 21.51 -8.38
N LEU A 7 5.71 20.29 -8.16
CA LEU A 7 4.62 19.74 -8.96
C LEU A 7 3.31 20.50 -8.70
N VAL A 8 3.02 20.86 -7.46
CA VAL A 8 1.85 21.67 -7.09
C VAL A 8 1.95 23.08 -7.68
N GLU A 9 3.13 23.69 -7.63
CA GLU A 9 3.36 25.03 -8.21
C GLU A 9 3.16 25.05 -9.74
N GLN A 10 3.56 23.98 -10.44
CA GLN A 10 3.32 23.84 -11.88
C GLN A 10 1.84 23.60 -12.22
N MET A 11 1.10 22.92 -11.34
CA MET A 11 -0.35 22.72 -11.49
C MET A 11 -1.15 24.02 -11.26
N GLU A 12 -0.75 24.84 -10.30
CA GLU A 12 -1.42 26.12 -10.01
C GLU A 12 -1.14 27.21 -11.06
N ARG A 13 0.02 27.14 -11.74
CA ARG A 13 0.36 28.06 -12.84
C ARG A 13 -0.44 27.82 -14.12
N GLY A 14 -1.17 26.70 -14.22
CA GLY A 14 -1.98 26.38 -15.41
C GLY A 14 -1.16 26.04 -16.66
N GLU A 15 0.15 25.77 -16.51
CA GLU A 15 1.05 25.41 -17.61
C GLU A 15 1.04 23.92 -17.93
N LEU A 16 0.40 23.09 -17.11
CA LEU A 16 0.23 21.67 -17.40
C LEU A 16 -0.89 21.50 -18.41
N SER A 17 -0.52 21.02 -19.59
CA SER A 17 -1.49 20.58 -20.57
C SER A 17 -2.43 19.53 -19.96
N LEU A 18 -3.66 19.45 -20.48
CA LEU A 18 -4.61 18.39 -20.09
C LEU A 18 -3.96 17.00 -20.15
N GLU A 19 -3.06 16.79 -21.12
CA GLU A 19 -2.29 15.56 -21.28
C GLU A 19 -1.35 15.29 -20.09
N GLU A 20 -0.64 16.29 -19.58
CA GLU A 20 0.26 16.12 -18.44
C GLU A 20 -0.48 15.96 -17.11
N SER A 21 -1.64 16.62 -16.98
CA SER A 21 -2.56 16.40 -15.84
C SER A 21 -3.11 14.97 -15.84
N LEU A 22 -3.47 14.44 -17.00
CA LEU A 22 -3.91 13.04 -17.15
C LEU A 22 -2.78 12.04 -16.86
N LYS A 23 -1.54 12.31 -17.31
CA LYS A 23 -0.37 11.46 -16.98
C LYS A 23 -0.06 11.47 -15.49
N SER A 24 -0.14 12.63 -14.84
CA SER A 24 0.05 12.76 -13.39
C SER A 24 -1.03 12.02 -12.61
N PHE A 25 -2.28 12.12 -13.04
CA PHE A 25 -3.40 11.39 -12.46
C PHE A 25 -3.24 9.87 -12.62
N GLU A 26 -2.92 9.39 -13.82
CA GLU A 26 -2.69 7.96 -14.07
C GLU A 26 -1.56 7.40 -13.20
N ARG A 27 -0.47 8.16 -13.06
CA ARG A 27 0.65 7.81 -12.18
C ARG A 27 0.23 7.78 -10.71
N GLY A 28 -0.57 8.73 -10.26
CA GLY A 28 -1.14 8.76 -8.91
C GLY A 28 -2.04 7.56 -8.60
N ILE A 29 -2.89 7.17 -9.54
CA ILE A 29 -3.73 5.96 -9.42
C ILE A 29 -2.87 4.70 -9.31
N LYS A 30 -1.83 4.59 -10.15
CA LYS A 30 -0.92 3.43 -10.13
C LYS A 30 -0.20 3.29 -8.80
N LEU A 31 0.33 4.39 -8.27
CA LEU A 31 1.00 4.41 -6.96
C LEU A 31 0.06 4.02 -5.83
N THR A 32 -1.15 4.58 -5.81
CA THR A 32 -2.18 4.26 -4.81
C THR A 32 -2.51 2.78 -4.82
N ARG A 33 -2.66 2.18 -6.02
CA ARG A 33 -2.95 0.75 -6.17
C ARG A 33 -1.81 -0.13 -5.64
N THR A 34 -0.56 0.25 -5.88
CA THR A 34 0.60 -0.46 -5.33
C THR A 34 0.62 -0.41 -3.80
N CYS A 35 0.33 0.74 -3.19
CA CYS A 35 0.27 0.87 -1.74
C CYS A 35 -0.84 0.00 -1.13
N GLN A 36 -2.03 0.00 -1.74
CA GLN A 36 -3.13 -0.86 -1.30
C GLN A 36 -2.77 -2.34 -1.34
N GLN A 37 -2.10 -2.79 -2.42
CA GLN A 37 -1.66 -4.16 -2.54
C GLN A 37 -0.60 -4.53 -1.48
N ALA A 38 0.36 -3.65 -1.22
CA ALA A 38 1.36 -3.86 -0.17
C ALA A 38 0.72 -3.94 1.23
N LEU A 39 -0.28 -3.11 1.51
CA LEU A 39 -1.04 -3.16 2.77
C LEU A 39 -1.78 -4.50 2.90
N GLN A 40 -2.47 -4.95 1.85
CA GLN A 40 -3.18 -6.22 1.84
C GLN A 40 -2.24 -7.41 2.09
N GLU A 41 -1.05 -7.42 1.47
CA GLU A 41 -0.04 -8.45 1.72
C GLU A 41 0.48 -8.41 3.16
N ALA A 42 0.65 -7.22 3.73
CA ALA A 42 1.08 -7.07 5.12
C ALA A 42 0.02 -7.57 6.09
N GLU A 43 -1.25 -7.22 5.88
CA GLU A 43 -2.39 -7.71 6.67
C GLU A 43 -2.47 -9.24 6.60
N GLN A 44 -2.35 -9.83 5.41
CA GLN A 44 -2.35 -11.28 5.25
C GLN A 44 -1.18 -11.95 6.00
N LYS A 45 0.03 -11.37 5.94
CA LYS A 45 1.19 -11.88 6.70
C LYS A 45 0.95 -11.81 8.20
N VAL A 46 0.38 -10.72 8.70
CA VAL A 46 0.04 -10.55 10.11
C VAL A 46 -1.00 -11.60 10.52
N GLN A 47 -2.04 -11.81 9.72
CA GLN A 47 -3.05 -12.84 9.99
C GLN A 47 -2.43 -14.24 10.07
N ILE A 48 -1.58 -14.62 9.10
CA ILE A 48 -0.89 -15.91 9.12
C ILE A 48 -0.01 -16.06 10.36
N LEU A 49 0.69 -14.99 10.79
CA LEU A 49 1.51 -15.02 12.00
C LEU A 49 0.66 -15.17 13.26
N LEU A 50 -0.48 -14.47 13.34
CA LEU A 50 -1.43 -14.59 14.45
C LEU A 50 -2.05 -15.99 14.51
N GLU A 51 -2.46 -16.55 13.37
CA GLU A 51 -2.97 -17.93 13.27
C GLU A 51 -1.90 -18.95 13.67
N LYS A 52 -0.65 -18.79 13.22
CA LYS A 52 0.48 -19.63 13.64
C LYS A 52 0.80 -19.52 15.13
N ASN A 53 0.66 -18.33 15.72
CA ASN A 53 0.83 -18.15 17.17
C ASN A 53 -0.37 -18.69 17.98
N GLY A 54 -1.56 -18.71 17.37
CA GLY A 54 -2.79 -19.26 17.97
C GLY A 54 -2.97 -20.77 17.79
N GLN A 55 -2.18 -21.41 16.92
CA GLN A 55 -2.24 -22.85 16.61
C GLN A 55 -1.25 -23.73 17.38
N GLN A 56 -0.65 -23.24 18.46
CA GLN A 56 -0.16 -24.16 19.50
C GLN A 56 -1.38 -24.79 20.21
N SER A 57 -2.11 -25.63 19.48
CA SER A 57 -3.02 -26.60 20.06
C SER A 57 -2.15 -27.49 20.94
N LEU A 58 -2.30 -27.35 22.26
CA LEU A 58 -1.80 -28.31 23.22
C LEU A 58 -2.41 -29.66 22.86
N GLU A 59 -1.62 -30.53 22.28
CA GLU A 59 -2.01 -31.94 22.19
C GLU A 59 -2.09 -32.47 23.63
N PRO A 60 -3.13 -33.23 24.00
CA PRO A 60 -3.12 -33.93 25.26
C PRO A 60 -1.89 -34.81 25.27
N PHE A 61 -0.97 -34.54 26.21
CA PHE A 61 0.15 -35.42 26.46
C PHE A 61 -0.40 -36.70 27.07
N ASN A 62 -0.61 -37.71 26.22
CA ASN A 62 -1.02 -39.03 26.65
C ASN A 62 0.23 -39.83 27.02
N ASP A 63 0.72 -39.64 28.24
CA ASP A 63 1.56 -40.64 28.91
C ASP A 63 0.62 -41.78 29.30
N GLU A 64 0.66 -42.86 28.51
CA GLU A 64 0.01 -44.16 28.72
C GLU A 64 -1.51 -44.16 29.04
#